data_AF-A0A1Q3EQJ8-F1
#
_entry.id   AF-A0A1Q3EQJ8-F1
#
_cell.length_a   1.000
_cell.length_b   1.000
_cell.length_c   1.000
_cell.angle_alpha   90.00
_cell.angle_beta   90.00
_cell.angle_gamma   90.00
#
_symmetry.space_group_name_H-M   'P 1'
#
loop_
_entity.id
_entity.type
_entity.pdbx_description
1 polymer ?
#
loop_
_entity_poly.entity_id
_entity_poly.type
_entity_poly.pdbx_seq_one_letter_code
_entity_poly.pdbx_strand_id
1 'polypeptide(L)'
;MTDNIQVYVLLNKESCLSDLELLEFLKAQDLDLYVKIVSDSLDPGTSLIRGDLSIKDAIALNQTEIESRCVVLIPSTAQDFSDVIPFIDKKAYWPNNIIAIDQSISLLLRCESFPQNATIAAPTSGTGDWEPQMKERIVNRTLQRDVLFWTVSKGTPELLEALSTLFSEAFKSRLSINFPGRASLAEPDPRSPPPLTLKQIIAGVQSAPELIAETMEYAIWIAGEGYIDTANIVIEALCVHYPNDFPKQRTPCAWGFEFLWHKSRRRPAYIEPFWGAPPDDATLWAAYSDIQQPYPQTNDEKARALVVADAKILVGNLNFHTYNVNICAEVALEMGMKAKAEDYFDHSIRLLQAEGNPVSLWTELMRSFPLADMILSGRARKITGTTPEEAIQRAKTIVQEIEQWRSAHAKRVAAARDRRAHLRALPLEDLLNQIGKDLRKDPASQSDIEAAEERLKITLPASYTEFLLFSNGMDFIPSINMPGLRSVTELKWESAEDLGLDELPVDLGLATPSLEDSAMEVPKLGRVLMISQEADDEYLWLLEPSQVENAWNVLRQDGVKASGWRVALWRDWQVNIGWYEDFRDYLASVAQRR
;
A
#
# COMPACT_ATOMS: atom_id res chain seq x y z
N MET A 1 -21.40 27.44 1.20
CA MET A 1 -21.39 28.10 2.51
C MET A 1 -19.98 28.64 2.66
N THR A 2 -19.81 29.94 2.89
CA THR A 2 -18.50 30.49 3.26
C THR A 2 -18.21 29.99 4.66
N ASP A 3 -17.23 29.10 4.79
CA ASP A 3 -16.84 28.55 6.08
C ASP A 3 -16.10 29.65 6.85
N ASN A 4 -16.81 30.38 7.69
CA ASN A 4 -16.19 31.30 8.64
C ASN A 4 -15.25 30.51 9.55
N ILE A 5 -14.00 30.97 9.68
CA ILE A 5 -13.01 30.35 10.56
C ILE A 5 -12.89 31.22 11.81
N GLN A 6 -13.22 30.67 12.97
CA GLN A 6 -13.06 31.40 14.23
C GLN A 6 -11.65 31.22 14.76
N VAL A 7 -10.96 32.33 15.04
CA VAL A 7 -9.62 32.31 15.65
C VAL A 7 -9.71 32.95 17.03
N TYR A 8 -9.51 32.16 18.07
CA TYR A 8 -9.43 32.64 19.45
C TYR A 8 -7.97 32.90 19.80
N VAL A 9 -7.64 34.13 20.17
CA VAL A 9 -6.28 34.51 20.58
C VAL A 9 -6.29 34.76 22.08
N LEU A 10 -5.52 33.98 22.83
CA LEU A 10 -5.45 34.08 24.29
C LEU A 10 -4.39 35.12 24.67
N LEU A 11 -4.82 36.31 25.13
CA LEU A 11 -3.89 37.38 25.51
C LEU A 11 -4.02 37.73 26.99
N ASN A 12 -2.87 37.79 27.66
CA ASN A 12 -2.70 38.42 28.96
C ASN A 12 -1.99 39.78 28.80
N LYS A 13 -1.81 40.50 29.91
CA LYS A 13 -1.18 41.83 29.92
C LYS A 13 0.26 41.85 29.44
N GLU A 14 0.94 40.71 29.51
CA GLU A 14 2.37 40.58 29.17
C GLU A 14 2.57 40.01 27.76
N SER A 15 1.49 39.88 26.98
CA SER A 15 1.54 39.19 25.69
C SER A 15 2.43 39.88 24.66
N CYS A 16 3.33 39.11 24.03
CA CYS A 16 4.27 39.56 23.02
C CYS A 16 3.57 39.74 21.68
N LEU A 17 3.64 40.95 21.12
CA LEU A 17 2.97 41.30 19.87
C LEU A 17 3.57 40.59 18.64
N SER A 18 4.81 40.12 18.70
CA SER A 18 5.43 39.38 17.58
C SER A 18 4.74 38.05 17.30
N ASP A 19 4.15 37.41 18.30
CA ASP A 19 3.45 36.14 18.11
C ASP A 19 2.11 36.32 17.39
N LEU A 20 1.62 37.57 17.31
CA LEU A 20 0.44 37.93 16.53
C LEU A 20 0.74 38.01 15.02
N GLU A 21 2.01 37.93 14.60
CA GLU A 21 2.36 37.87 13.18
C GLU A 21 1.67 36.69 12.47
N LEU A 22 1.46 35.56 13.15
CA LEU A 22 0.68 34.44 12.60
C LEU A 22 -0.73 34.87 12.22
N LEU A 23 -1.35 35.75 12.99
CA LEU A 23 -2.70 36.26 12.71
C LEU A 23 -2.69 37.16 11.47
N GLU A 24 -1.68 38.01 11.34
CA GLU A 24 -1.52 38.87 10.16
C GLU A 24 -1.24 38.05 8.91
N PHE A 25 -0.42 37.00 9.01
CA PHE A 25 -0.21 36.06 7.93
C PHE A 25 -1.49 35.32 7.57
N LEU A 26 -2.31 34.89 8.54
CA LEU A 26 -3.57 34.20 8.26
C LEU A 26 -4.57 35.13 7.55
N LYS A 27 -4.65 36.40 7.97
CA LYS A 27 -5.49 37.41 7.30
C LYS A 27 -5.05 37.66 5.85
N ALA A 28 -3.75 37.61 5.58
CA ALA A 28 -3.20 37.79 4.24
C ALA A 28 -3.54 36.64 3.27
N GLN A 29 -4.05 35.49 3.76
CA GLN A 29 -4.34 34.30 2.95
C GLN A 29 -5.75 34.29 2.32
N ASP A 30 -6.48 35.41 2.32
CA ASP A 30 -7.84 35.52 1.78
C ASP A 30 -8.79 34.50 2.44
N LEU A 31 -8.74 34.45 3.78
CA LEU A 31 -9.61 33.64 4.62
C LEU A 31 -10.60 34.56 5.32
N ASP A 32 -11.87 34.15 5.40
CA ASP A 32 -12.89 34.82 6.21
C ASP A 32 -12.66 34.48 7.69
N LEU A 33 -11.71 35.20 8.31
CA LEU A 33 -11.34 34.99 9.71
C LEU A 33 -12.17 35.87 10.64
N TYR A 34 -12.82 35.22 11.61
CA TYR A 34 -13.43 35.91 12.75
C TYR A 34 -12.53 35.77 13.97
N VAL A 35 -11.75 36.81 14.23
CA VAL A 35 -10.80 36.84 15.36
C VAL A 35 -11.52 37.29 16.62
N LYS A 36 -11.37 36.52 17.71
CA LYS A 36 -11.85 36.86 19.05
C LYS A 36 -10.66 36.86 20.01
N ILE A 37 -10.32 38.02 20.55
CA ILE A 37 -9.31 38.12 21.60
C ILE A 37 -9.94 37.78 22.94
N VAL A 38 -9.43 36.73 23.59
CA VAL A 38 -9.86 36.30 24.93
C VAL A 38 -8.84 36.82 25.94
N SER A 39 -9.30 37.61 26.91
CA SER A 39 -8.43 38.26 27.89
C SER A 39 -9.05 38.33 29.29
N ASP A 40 -8.21 38.53 30.32
CA ASP A 40 -8.60 38.77 31.71
C ASP A 40 -9.22 40.16 31.91
N SER A 41 -8.83 41.12 31.07
CA SER A 41 -9.30 42.51 31.10
C SER A 41 -9.94 42.92 29.77
N LEU A 42 -11.20 43.33 29.81
CA LEU A 42 -11.87 43.98 28.68
C LEU A 42 -11.49 45.48 28.56
N ASP A 43 -10.85 46.03 29.60
CA ASP A 43 -10.42 47.43 29.65
C ASP A 43 -8.97 47.58 29.14
N PRO A 44 -8.70 48.54 28.24
CA PRO A 44 -7.38 48.78 27.64
C PRO A 44 -6.37 49.44 28.59
N GLY A 45 -6.71 49.63 29.87
CA GLY A 45 -5.94 50.47 30.80
C GLY A 45 -4.50 50.02 31.08
N THR A 46 -4.15 48.77 30.79
CA THR A 46 -2.78 48.24 30.92
C THR A 46 -2.32 47.33 29.77
N SER A 47 -3.18 47.00 28.80
CA SER A 47 -2.85 46.17 27.64
C SER A 47 -2.91 47.00 26.34
N LEU A 48 -1.98 46.75 25.41
CA LEU A 48 -1.98 47.42 24.09
C LEU A 48 -3.16 47.01 23.20
N ILE A 49 -3.87 45.94 23.56
CA ILE A 49 -4.96 45.33 22.78
C ILE A 49 -6.20 45.18 23.67
N ARG A 50 -7.36 45.60 23.17
CA ARG A 50 -8.67 45.43 23.82
C ARG A 50 -9.17 44.00 23.57
N GLY A 51 -9.53 43.27 24.62
CA GLY A 51 -10.16 41.95 24.50
C GLY A 51 -11.59 42.04 23.96
N ASP A 52 -11.98 41.07 23.12
CA ASP A 52 -13.34 40.94 22.58
C ASP A 52 -14.24 40.11 23.50
N LEU A 53 -13.66 39.17 24.25
CA LEU A 53 -14.34 38.31 25.21
C LEU A 53 -13.57 38.20 26.53
N SER A 54 -14.30 38.23 27.65
CA SER A 54 -13.73 37.80 28.92
C SER A 54 -13.54 36.29 28.93
N ILE A 55 -12.59 35.78 29.72
CA ILE A 55 -12.38 34.33 29.90
C ILE A 55 -13.67 33.63 30.33
N LYS A 56 -14.40 34.24 31.28
CA LYS A 56 -15.65 33.69 31.81
C LYS A 56 -16.69 33.52 30.70
N ASP A 57 -16.82 34.52 29.84
CA ASP A 57 -17.75 34.47 28.71
C ASP A 57 -17.28 33.47 27.65
N ALA A 58 -15.97 33.41 27.38
CA ALA A 58 -15.39 32.44 26.46
C ALA A 58 -15.61 30.99 26.92
N ILE A 59 -15.48 30.70 28.22
CA ILE A 59 -15.80 29.39 28.82
C ILE A 59 -17.30 29.09 28.71
N ALA A 60 -18.16 30.10 28.85
CA ALA A 60 -19.62 29.93 28.80
C ALA A 60 -20.17 29.65 27.40
N LEU A 61 -19.41 29.95 26.32
CA LEU A 61 -19.84 29.69 24.93
C LEU A 61 -20.22 28.20 24.72
N ASN A 62 -21.46 27.94 24.31
CA ASN A 62 -22.00 26.59 24.12
C ASN A 62 -21.58 25.98 22.77
N GLN A 63 -21.63 24.65 22.66
CA GLN A 63 -21.27 23.89 21.45
C GLN A 63 -22.00 24.34 20.18
N THR A 64 -23.26 24.77 20.30
CA THR A 64 -24.10 25.19 19.16
C THR A 64 -23.74 26.57 18.60
N GLU A 65 -22.97 27.38 19.33
CA GLU A 65 -22.52 28.72 18.89
C GLU A 65 -21.14 28.70 18.24
N ILE A 66 -20.50 27.53 18.18
CA ILE A 66 -19.14 27.36 17.71
C ILE A 66 -19.23 26.76 16.32
N GLU A 67 -18.85 27.57 15.33
CA GLU A 67 -18.74 27.15 13.93
C GLU A 67 -17.75 25.97 13.81
N SER A 68 -17.95 25.13 12.80
CA SER A 68 -17.29 23.82 12.66
C SER A 68 -15.76 23.85 12.49
N ARG A 69 -15.12 25.03 12.48
CA ARG A 69 -13.67 25.21 12.28
C ARG A 69 -13.14 26.33 13.18
N CYS A 70 -12.32 25.97 14.17
CA CYS A 70 -11.76 26.94 15.13
C CYS A 70 -10.26 26.71 15.37
N VAL A 71 -9.50 27.81 15.48
CA VAL A 71 -8.09 27.82 15.90
C VAL A 71 -7.98 28.53 17.23
N VAL A 72 -7.27 27.94 18.19
CA VAL A 72 -6.90 28.59 19.45
C VAL A 72 -5.41 28.87 19.42
N LEU A 73 -5.04 30.15 19.42
CA LEU A 73 -3.65 30.60 19.45
C LEU A 73 -3.26 31.05 20.86
N ILE A 74 -2.20 30.44 21.38
CA ILE A 74 -1.62 30.71 22.69
C ILE A 74 -0.19 31.27 22.45
N PRO A 75 0.00 32.60 22.54
CA PRO A 75 1.30 33.24 22.35
C PRO A 75 2.23 33.01 23.54
N SER A 76 3.54 33.19 23.31
CA SER A 76 4.69 32.89 24.21
C SER A 76 4.52 33.24 25.68
N THR A 77 3.79 34.31 25.93
CA THR A 77 3.79 35.10 27.16
C THR A 77 2.55 34.82 28.00
N ALA A 78 1.68 33.91 27.55
CA ALA A 78 0.50 33.47 28.28
C ALA A 78 0.79 32.43 29.39
N GLN A 79 2.04 32.10 29.71
CA GLN A 79 2.42 31.01 30.64
C GLN A 79 1.74 31.07 32.03
N ASP A 80 1.45 32.28 32.52
CA ASP A 80 0.81 32.52 33.83
C ASP A 80 -0.72 32.60 33.75
N PHE A 81 -1.29 32.29 32.59
CA PHE A 81 -2.71 32.45 32.31
C PHE A 81 -3.55 31.22 32.69
N SER A 82 -3.46 30.77 33.94
CA SER A 82 -4.08 29.50 34.40
C SER A 82 -5.60 29.47 34.29
N ASP A 83 -6.27 30.61 34.44
CA ASP A 83 -7.74 30.71 34.35
C ASP A 83 -8.29 30.32 32.96
N VAL A 84 -7.44 30.24 31.94
CA VAL A 84 -7.83 29.86 30.57
C VAL A 84 -7.81 28.34 30.33
N ILE A 85 -7.26 27.54 31.25
CA ILE A 85 -7.16 26.08 31.10
C ILE A 85 -8.53 25.42 30.84
N PRO A 86 -9.62 25.74 31.58
CA PRO A 86 -10.94 25.16 31.30
C PRO A 86 -11.47 25.52 29.90
N PHE A 87 -11.08 26.67 29.36
CA PHE A 87 -11.42 27.04 27.98
C PHE A 87 -10.68 26.18 26.97
N ILE A 88 -9.37 25.98 27.16
CA ILE A 88 -8.55 25.11 26.31
C ILE A 88 -9.09 23.67 26.35
N ASP A 89 -9.33 23.12 27.53
CA ASP A 89 -9.86 21.77 27.71
C ASP A 89 -11.21 21.59 27.02
N LYS A 90 -12.13 22.55 27.19
CA LYS A 90 -13.41 22.53 26.49
C LYS A 90 -13.24 22.55 24.97
N LYS A 91 -12.26 23.32 24.47
CA LYS A 91 -11.98 23.50 23.03
C LYS A 91 -11.26 22.32 22.39
N ALA A 92 -10.58 21.49 23.16
CA ALA A 92 -9.87 20.30 22.66
C ALA A 92 -10.80 19.16 22.20
N TYR A 93 -12.06 19.14 22.63
CA TYR A 93 -13.03 18.11 22.21
C TYR A 93 -13.70 18.38 20.84
N TRP A 94 -13.24 19.38 20.11
CA TRP A 94 -13.82 19.82 18.83
C TRP A 94 -12.78 19.69 17.70
N PRO A 95 -13.18 19.71 16.41
CA PRO A 95 -12.26 19.67 15.27
C PRO A 95 -11.47 20.98 15.15
N ASN A 96 -10.67 21.27 16.17
CA ASN A 96 -9.95 22.50 16.38
C ASN A 96 -8.46 22.27 16.21
N ASN A 97 -7.72 23.35 15.99
CA ASN A 97 -6.27 23.36 16.11
C ASN A 97 -5.90 24.26 17.28
N ILE A 98 -5.08 23.77 18.20
CA ILE A 98 -4.59 24.53 19.34
C ILE A 98 -3.09 24.73 19.15
N ILE A 99 -2.65 25.98 19.04
CA ILE A 99 -1.26 26.34 18.75
C ILE A 99 -0.70 27.07 19.96
N ALA A 100 0.32 26.50 20.59
CA ALA A 100 1.08 27.13 21.66
C ALA A 100 2.51 27.41 21.20
N ILE A 101 2.99 28.63 21.49
CA ILE A 101 4.31 29.11 21.11
C ILE A 101 5.16 29.29 22.37
N ASP A 102 6.43 28.93 22.34
CA ASP A 102 7.44 29.20 23.38
C ASP A 102 6.96 28.73 24.79
N GLN A 103 7.10 29.55 25.83
CA GLN A 103 6.77 29.16 27.21
C GLN A 103 5.29 28.85 27.45
N SER A 104 4.39 29.30 26.58
CA SER A 104 2.95 29.05 26.71
C SER A 104 2.57 27.57 26.56
N ILE A 105 3.49 26.74 26.05
CA ILE A 105 3.35 25.28 26.02
C ILE A 105 3.11 24.71 27.43
N SER A 106 3.63 25.38 28.47
CA SER A 106 3.36 25.01 29.87
C SER A 106 1.87 25.02 30.23
N LEU A 107 1.05 25.84 29.57
CA LEU A 107 -0.40 25.83 29.75
C LEU A 107 -1.02 24.55 29.19
N LEU A 108 -0.60 24.11 28.00
CA LEU A 108 -1.08 22.86 27.40
C LEU A 108 -0.75 21.66 28.28
N LEU A 109 0.44 21.65 28.87
CA LEU A 109 0.87 20.57 29.77
C LEU A 109 0.03 20.47 31.05
N ARG A 110 -0.70 21.52 31.43
CA ARG A 110 -1.60 21.55 32.58
C ARG A 110 -3.05 21.22 32.21
N CYS A 111 -3.38 21.11 30.93
CA CYS A 111 -4.71 20.78 30.42
C CYS A 111 -4.99 19.28 30.55
N GLU A 112 -6.17 18.89 31.04
CA GLU A 112 -6.56 17.48 31.17
C GLU A 112 -6.75 16.80 29.81
N SER A 113 -7.15 17.58 28.80
CA SER A 113 -7.36 17.14 27.42
C SER A 113 -6.06 16.91 26.65
N PHE A 114 -4.92 17.39 27.16
CA PHE A 114 -3.63 17.21 26.51
C PHE A 114 -3.13 15.77 26.74
N PRO A 115 -2.88 14.97 25.69
CA PRO A 115 -2.56 13.55 25.88
C PRO A 115 -1.32 13.38 26.74
N GLN A 116 -1.37 12.49 27.75
CA GLN A 116 -0.25 12.31 28.69
C GLN A 116 1.04 11.84 28.02
N ASN A 117 0.92 11.11 26.91
CA ASN A 117 2.03 10.60 26.10
C ASN A 117 2.40 11.52 24.93
N ALA A 118 1.79 12.70 24.80
CA ALA A 118 2.09 13.59 23.68
C ALA A 118 3.49 14.18 23.80
N THR A 119 4.21 14.23 22.67
CA THR A 119 5.51 14.90 22.59
C THR A 119 5.35 16.37 22.23
N ILE A 120 6.31 17.21 22.63
CA ILE A 120 6.26 18.67 22.44
C ILE A 120 7.58 19.23 21.94
N ALA A 121 7.51 20.30 21.15
CA ALA A 121 8.65 21.13 20.76
C ALA A 121 8.65 22.37 21.66
N ALA A 122 9.54 22.41 22.64
CA ALA A 122 9.66 23.49 23.61
C ALA A 122 11.06 24.13 23.57
N PRO A 123 11.18 25.43 23.89
CA PRO A 123 12.47 26.11 23.98
C PRO A 123 13.30 25.52 25.12
N THR A 124 14.60 25.32 24.91
CA THR A 124 15.50 24.83 25.97
C THR A 124 15.77 25.89 27.04
N SER A 125 15.70 27.17 26.68
CA SER A 125 15.67 28.29 27.61
C SER A 125 14.26 28.46 28.18
N GLY A 126 14.09 28.38 29.50
CA GLY A 126 12.80 28.63 30.18
C GLY A 126 12.08 27.39 30.71
N THR A 127 12.48 26.18 30.28
CA THR A 127 11.93 24.92 30.84
C THR A 127 12.56 24.54 32.19
N GLY A 128 13.43 25.38 32.77
CA GLY A 128 14.18 25.07 34.00
C GLY A 128 13.27 24.66 35.16
N ASP A 129 12.14 25.34 35.29
CA ASP A 129 11.17 25.14 36.37
C ASP A 129 10.07 24.10 36.03
N TRP A 130 10.13 23.48 34.85
CA TRP A 130 9.16 22.45 34.47
C TRP A 130 9.43 21.14 35.22
N GLU A 131 8.35 20.42 35.54
CA GLU A 131 8.44 19.12 36.20
C GLU A 131 9.24 18.12 35.35
N PRO A 132 9.98 17.17 35.97
CA PRO A 132 10.78 16.19 35.22
C PRO A 132 9.98 15.43 34.15
N GLN A 133 8.75 15.01 34.49
CA GLN A 133 7.83 14.33 33.58
C GLN A 133 7.41 15.16 32.36
N MET A 134 7.40 16.50 32.47
CA MET A 134 7.16 17.40 31.34
C MET A 134 8.38 17.49 30.43
N LYS A 135 9.58 17.52 31.01
CA LYS A 135 10.85 17.58 30.27
C LYS A 135 11.12 16.32 29.46
N GLU A 136 10.71 15.15 29.96
CA GLU A 136 10.82 13.87 29.24
C GLU A 136 10.03 13.83 27.92
N ARG A 137 9.06 14.74 27.75
CA ARG A 137 8.20 14.83 26.56
C ARG A 137 8.76 15.76 25.48
N ILE A 138 9.82 16.50 25.78
CA ILE A 138 10.43 17.46 24.86
C ILE A 138 11.20 16.71 23.79
N VAL A 139 10.85 16.98 22.53
CA VAL A 139 11.62 16.57 21.36
C VAL A 139 12.44 17.74 20.84
N ASN A 140 13.66 17.47 20.37
CA ASN A 140 14.55 18.49 19.85
C ASN A 140 14.10 18.97 18.45
N ARG A 141 13.04 19.79 18.41
CA ARG A 141 12.40 20.30 17.19
C ARG A 141 11.94 21.74 17.36
N THR A 142 11.77 22.43 16.23
CA THR A 142 11.18 23.78 16.22
C THR A 142 9.65 23.75 16.30
N LEU A 143 9.05 22.66 15.83
CA LEU A 143 7.61 22.46 15.78
C LEU A 143 7.29 20.99 16.05
N GLN A 144 6.22 20.74 16.79
CA GLN A 144 5.68 19.40 17.03
C GLN A 144 4.15 19.45 17.04
N ARG A 145 3.53 18.43 16.43
CA ARG A 145 2.08 18.23 16.46
C ARG A 145 1.75 16.89 17.11
N ASP A 146 0.81 16.91 18.05
CA ASP A 146 0.16 15.70 18.56
C ASP A 146 -1.36 15.85 18.50
N VAL A 147 -2.01 15.03 17.68
CA VAL A 147 -3.43 15.11 17.34
C VAL A 147 -3.85 16.52 16.90
N LEU A 148 -4.39 17.35 17.79
CA LEU A 148 -4.88 18.70 17.50
C LEU A 148 -4.00 19.82 18.10
N PHE A 149 -2.98 19.43 18.87
CA PHE A 149 -2.11 20.35 19.57
C PHE A 149 -0.82 20.56 18.80
N TRP A 150 -0.46 21.82 18.64
CA TRP A 150 0.75 22.28 17.98
C TRP A 150 1.58 23.05 18.98
N THR A 151 2.83 22.64 19.14
CA THR A 151 3.80 23.32 20.00
C THR A 151 4.93 23.84 19.13
N VAL A 152 5.23 25.13 19.25
CA VAL A 152 6.28 25.83 18.50
C VAL A 152 7.34 26.28 19.50
N SER A 153 8.57 25.76 19.43
CA SER A 153 9.59 26.13 20.41
C SER A 153 10.08 27.57 20.27
N LYS A 154 10.02 28.12 19.05
CA LYS A 154 10.29 29.54 18.74
C LYS A 154 9.49 29.99 17.52
N GLY A 155 8.63 30.99 17.68
CA GLY A 155 7.84 31.56 16.59
C GLY A 155 8.67 32.51 15.71
N THR A 156 9.47 31.97 14.78
CA THR A 156 10.14 32.83 13.79
C THR A 156 9.15 33.24 12.68
N PRO A 157 9.29 34.42 12.06
CA PRO A 157 8.37 34.88 11.01
C PRO A 157 8.18 33.85 9.89
N GLU A 158 9.27 33.19 9.47
CA GLU A 158 9.24 32.19 8.39
C GLU A 158 8.40 30.97 8.77
N LEU A 159 8.51 30.51 10.01
CA LEU A 159 7.74 29.36 10.51
C LEU A 159 6.25 29.71 10.67
N LEU A 160 5.96 30.92 11.14
CA LEU A 160 4.58 31.41 11.27
C LEU A 160 3.92 31.61 9.90
N GLU A 161 4.65 32.13 8.91
CA GLU A 161 4.19 32.25 7.53
C GLU A 161 3.91 30.87 6.90
N ALA A 162 4.81 29.90 7.12
CA ALA A 162 4.60 28.53 6.66
C ALA A 162 3.37 27.89 7.31
N LEU A 163 3.21 28.01 8.63
CA LEU A 163 2.02 27.52 9.33
C LEU A 163 0.73 28.16 8.77
N SER A 164 0.72 29.48 8.58
CA SER A 164 -0.41 30.19 7.98
C SER A 164 -0.78 29.64 6.60
N THR A 165 0.22 29.45 5.74
CA THR A 165 0.03 28.86 4.41
C THR A 165 -0.63 27.49 4.48
N LEU A 166 -0.16 26.64 5.39
CA LEU A 166 -0.68 25.28 5.53
C LEU A 166 -2.10 25.24 6.11
N PHE A 167 -2.39 26.08 7.11
CA PHE A 167 -3.73 26.22 7.67
C PHE A 167 -4.71 26.75 6.61
N SER A 168 -4.32 27.74 5.82
CA SER A 168 -5.12 28.27 4.71
C SER A 168 -5.52 27.17 3.73
N GLU A 169 -4.56 26.34 3.31
CA GLU A 169 -4.85 25.23 2.40
C GLU A 169 -5.72 24.14 3.03
N ALA A 170 -5.55 23.85 4.32
CA ALA A 170 -6.42 22.93 5.05
C ALA A 170 -7.85 23.46 5.18
N PHE A 171 -8.04 24.75 5.50
CA PHE A 171 -9.37 25.35 5.58
C PHE A 171 -10.06 25.45 4.22
N LYS A 172 -9.30 25.71 3.16
CA LYS A 172 -9.81 25.63 1.78
C LYS A 172 -10.10 24.19 1.33
N SER A 173 -9.94 23.20 2.22
CA SER A 173 -10.19 21.77 1.97
C SER A 173 -9.31 21.20 0.85
N ARG A 174 -8.15 21.81 0.62
CA ARG A 174 -7.12 21.40 -0.34
C ARG A 174 -6.04 20.54 0.30
N LEU A 175 -5.92 20.61 1.62
CA LEU A 175 -5.24 19.63 2.46
C LEU A 175 -6.27 18.93 3.35
N SER A 176 -6.00 17.67 3.69
CA SER A 176 -6.83 16.92 4.65
C SER A 176 -6.95 17.68 5.98
N ILE A 177 -8.10 17.60 6.65
CA ILE A 177 -8.28 18.14 8.02
C ILE A 177 -7.34 17.50 9.04
N ASN A 178 -6.81 16.31 8.72
CA ASN A 178 -5.77 15.65 9.50
C ASN A 178 -4.37 16.22 9.20
N PHE A 179 -4.26 17.35 8.49
CA PHE A 179 -3.00 17.98 8.14
C PHE A 179 -2.41 18.82 9.28
N PRO A 180 -1.09 18.68 9.53
CA PRO A 180 -0.13 17.72 8.99
C PRO A 180 -0.30 16.36 9.67
N GLY A 181 -0.18 15.26 8.92
CA GLY A 181 0.09 13.96 9.57
C GLY A 181 1.29 14.10 10.53
N ARG A 182 1.40 13.22 11.54
CA ARG A 182 2.56 13.21 12.46
C ARG A 182 3.84 13.52 11.68
N ALA A 183 4.62 14.51 12.12
CA ALA A 183 5.85 14.91 11.44
C ALA A 183 6.73 13.65 11.24
N SER A 184 6.81 13.18 9.98
CA SER A 184 7.35 11.85 9.62
C SER A 184 8.85 11.72 9.89
N LEU A 185 9.55 12.82 10.14
CA LEU A 185 10.94 12.82 10.58
C LEU A 185 11.13 12.36 12.04
N ALA A 186 10.20 11.58 12.61
CA ALA A 186 10.51 10.81 13.81
C ALA A 186 11.83 10.09 13.54
N GLU A 187 12.81 10.24 14.44
CA GLU A 187 13.84 9.22 14.52
C GLU A 187 13.10 7.88 14.55
N PRO A 188 13.49 6.90 13.70
CA PRO A 188 12.79 5.62 13.64
C PRO A 188 12.60 5.16 15.08
N ASP A 189 11.34 4.94 15.50
CA ASP A 189 11.06 4.54 16.87
C ASP A 189 12.00 3.37 17.18
N PRO A 190 12.90 3.47 18.18
CA PRO A 190 13.83 2.40 18.46
C PRO A 190 13.11 1.08 18.84
N ARG A 191 11.80 1.14 19.07
CA ARG A 191 10.91 -0.01 19.29
C ARG A 191 10.24 -0.53 18.02
N SER A 192 10.28 0.19 16.90
CA SER A 192 9.84 -0.34 15.61
C SER A 192 10.74 -1.51 15.24
N PRO A 193 10.17 -2.68 14.88
CA PRO A 193 10.98 -3.77 14.39
C PRO A 193 11.81 -3.27 13.20
N PRO A 194 13.10 -3.67 13.10
CA PRO A 194 13.90 -3.31 11.95
C PRO A 194 13.16 -3.79 10.68
N PRO A 195 13.28 -3.05 9.56
CA PRO A 195 12.74 -3.50 8.28
C PRO A 195 13.17 -4.95 8.04
N LEU A 196 12.25 -5.80 7.59
CA LEU A 196 12.59 -7.18 7.26
C LEU A 196 13.76 -7.18 6.28
N THR A 197 14.77 -7.98 6.58
CA THR A 197 15.87 -8.19 5.65
C THR A 197 15.32 -8.81 4.37
N LEU A 198 15.94 -8.49 3.23
CA LEU A 198 15.63 -9.13 1.94
C LEU A 198 15.51 -10.66 2.05
N LYS A 199 16.40 -11.27 2.83
CA LYS A 199 16.40 -12.70 3.10
C LYS A 199 15.12 -13.19 3.79
N GLN A 200 14.60 -12.42 4.75
CA GLN A 200 13.36 -12.74 5.45
C GLN A 200 12.15 -12.60 4.53
N ILE A 201 12.14 -11.59 3.66
CA ILE A 201 11.09 -11.41 2.64
C ILE A 201 11.11 -12.59 1.66
N ILE A 202 12.26 -12.85 1.02
CA ILE A 202 12.42 -13.96 0.06
C ILE A 202 12.10 -15.32 0.69
N ALA A 203 12.45 -15.55 1.96
CA ALA A 203 12.13 -16.80 2.65
C ALA A 203 10.62 -17.02 2.86
N GLY A 204 9.84 -15.94 2.96
CA GLY A 204 8.38 -15.99 3.11
C GLY A 204 7.63 -16.26 1.79
N VAL A 205 8.29 -16.02 0.66
CA VAL A 205 7.69 -16.11 -0.67
C VAL A 205 7.29 -17.55 -1.03
N GLN A 206 6.04 -17.71 -1.47
CA GLN A 206 5.46 -19.01 -1.79
C GLN A 206 5.53 -19.35 -3.28
N SER A 207 5.60 -18.34 -4.16
CA SER A 207 5.52 -18.50 -5.61
C SER A 207 6.58 -17.72 -6.38
N ALA A 208 6.86 -18.13 -7.63
CA ALA A 208 7.82 -17.42 -8.48
C ALA A 208 7.36 -15.98 -8.84
N PRO A 209 6.07 -15.71 -9.16
CA PRO A 209 5.61 -14.34 -9.41
C PRO A 209 5.81 -13.40 -8.22
N GLU A 210 5.53 -13.88 -7.00
CA GLU A 210 5.75 -13.12 -5.77
C GLU A 210 7.25 -12.85 -5.56
N LEU A 211 8.13 -13.83 -5.82
CA LEU A 211 9.58 -13.62 -5.76
C LEU A 211 10.03 -12.53 -6.73
N ILE A 212 9.50 -12.57 -7.96
CA ILE A 212 9.83 -11.60 -9.00
C ILE A 212 9.38 -10.20 -8.60
N ALA A 213 8.16 -10.04 -8.07
CA ALA A 213 7.65 -8.76 -7.60
C ALA A 213 8.54 -8.15 -6.50
N GLU A 214 8.81 -8.93 -5.45
CA GLU A 214 9.67 -8.51 -4.33
C GLU A 214 11.08 -8.18 -4.80
N THR A 215 11.66 -8.99 -5.71
CA THR A 215 13.02 -8.74 -6.18
C THR A 215 13.12 -7.54 -7.12
N MET A 216 12.11 -7.32 -7.97
CA MET A 216 11.99 -6.12 -8.82
C MET A 216 11.95 -4.86 -7.97
N GLU A 217 11.22 -4.90 -6.86
CA GLU A 217 11.16 -3.84 -5.86
C GLU A 217 12.55 -3.45 -5.32
N TYR A 218 13.39 -4.42 -4.97
CA TYR A 218 14.77 -4.11 -4.58
C TYR A 218 15.65 -3.57 -5.72
N ALA A 219 15.45 -4.06 -6.95
CA ALA A 219 16.15 -3.51 -8.11
C ALA A 219 15.81 -2.02 -8.32
N ILE A 220 14.56 -1.62 -8.07
CA ILE A 220 14.11 -0.22 -8.16
C ILE A 220 14.88 0.65 -7.16
N TRP A 221 15.05 0.19 -5.93
CA TRP A 221 15.84 0.94 -4.94
C TRP A 221 17.29 1.14 -5.43
N ILE A 222 17.97 0.08 -5.85
CA ILE A 222 19.35 0.16 -6.37
C ILE A 222 19.44 1.15 -7.55
N ALA A 223 18.47 1.09 -8.48
CA ALA A 223 18.41 2.00 -9.61
C ALA A 223 18.13 3.45 -9.19
N GLY A 224 17.24 3.66 -8.21
CA GLY A 224 16.90 4.97 -7.65
C GLY A 224 18.07 5.65 -6.95
N GLU A 225 19.03 4.89 -6.40
CA GLU A 225 20.30 5.43 -5.90
C GLU A 225 21.25 5.89 -7.03
N GLY A 226 20.94 5.55 -8.28
CA GLY A 226 21.73 5.85 -9.48
C GLY A 226 22.60 4.68 -9.95
N TYR A 227 22.41 3.47 -9.43
CA TYR A 227 23.18 2.27 -9.81
C TYR A 227 22.43 1.40 -10.83
N ILE A 228 22.03 1.99 -11.95
CA ILE A 228 21.21 1.31 -12.98
C ILE A 228 21.85 0.02 -13.51
N ASP A 229 23.16 0.03 -13.77
CA ASP A 229 23.88 -1.15 -14.27
C ASP A 229 23.90 -2.27 -13.22
N THR A 230 23.91 -1.93 -11.93
CA THR A 230 23.84 -2.89 -10.83
C THR A 230 22.43 -3.45 -10.64
N ALA A 231 21.39 -2.63 -10.80
CA ALA A 231 20.01 -3.09 -10.81
C ALA A 231 19.76 -4.04 -11.99
N ASN A 232 20.35 -3.77 -13.16
CA ASN A 232 20.26 -4.65 -14.33
C ASN A 232 20.82 -6.06 -14.06
N ILE A 233 21.77 -6.25 -13.14
CA ILE A 233 22.27 -7.58 -12.76
C ILE A 233 21.15 -8.40 -12.08
N VAL A 234 20.35 -7.74 -11.24
CA VAL A 234 19.23 -8.38 -10.53
C VAL A 234 18.12 -8.74 -11.53
N ILE A 235 17.77 -7.81 -12.43
CA ILE A 235 16.75 -8.03 -13.47
C ILE A 235 17.18 -9.16 -14.41
N GLU A 236 18.44 -9.19 -14.84
CA GLU A 236 18.98 -10.26 -15.69
C GLU A 236 18.83 -11.62 -15.01
N ALA A 237 19.17 -11.72 -13.72
CA ALA A 237 19.00 -12.97 -12.96
C ALA A 237 17.53 -13.43 -12.92
N LEU A 238 16.57 -12.52 -12.76
CA LEU A 238 15.15 -12.84 -12.81
C LEU A 238 14.76 -13.38 -14.20
N CYS A 239 15.16 -12.70 -15.27
CA CYS A 239 14.89 -13.13 -16.65
C CYS A 239 15.50 -14.50 -16.98
N VAL A 240 16.73 -14.77 -16.49
CA VAL A 240 17.44 -16.03 -16.74
C VAL A 240 16.83 -17.18 -15.93
N HIS A 241 16.44 -16.95 -14.68
CA HIS A 241 15.93 -18.00 -13.80
C HIS A 241 14.43 -18.28 -13.95
N TYR A 242 13.65 -17.25 -14.33
CA TYR A 242 12.20 -17.31 -14.47
C TYR A 242 11.69 -16.75 -15.80
N PRO A 243 12.19 -17.23 -16.95
CA PRO A 243 11.81 -16.67 -18.25
C PRO A 243 10.30 -16.80 -18.57
N ASN A 244 9.62 -17.77 -17.95
CA ASN A 244 8.19 -18.00 -18.16
C ASN A 244 7.30 -17.22 -17.20
N ASP A 245 7.78 -16.94 -15.98
CA ASP A 245 7.02 -16.24 -14.95
C ASP A 245 7.32 -14.74 -14.93
N PHE A 246 8.39 -14.30 -15.60
CA PHE A 246 8.73 -12.89 -15.69
C PHE A 246 7.63 -12.09 -16.40
N PRO A 247 7.17 -10.96 -15.85
CA PRO A 247 6.07 -10.19 -16.42
C PRO A 247 6.33 -9.82 -17.87
N LYS A 248 5.45 -10.26 -18.77
CA LYS A 248 5.45 -9.87 -20.19
C LYS A 248 4.88 -8.48 -20.44
N GLN A 249 4.14 -7.96 -19.46
CA GLN A 249 3.62 -6.59 -19.48
C GLN A 249 4.46 -5.69 -18.58
N ARG A 250 4.60 -4.42 -18.98
CA ARG A 250 5.29 -3.40 -18.18
C ARG A 250 4.42 -3.03 -16.98
N THR A 251 4.78 -3.53 -15.80
CA THR A 251 4.22 -3.06 -14.54
C THR A 251 4.64 -1.62 -14.27
N PRO A 252 3.99 -0.90 -13.35
CA PRO A 252 4.42 0.46 -12.98
C PRO A 252 5.90 0.54 -12.54
N CYS A 253 6.45 -0.54 -11.98
CA CYS A 253 7.87 -0.67 -11.65
C CYS A 253 8.76 -0.78 -12.91
N ALA A 254 8.32 -1.55 -13.92
CA ALA A 254 9.03 -1.69 -15.20
C ALA A 254 9.13 -0.35 -15.95
N TRP A 255 8.09 0.49 -15.91
CA TRP A 255 8.12 1.81 -16.53
C TRP A 255 9.21 2.72 -15.96
N GLY A 256 9.47 2.65 -14.65
CA GLY A 256 10.58 3.38 -14.03
C GLY A 256 11.95 3.00 -14.63
N PHE A 257 12.17 1.72 -14.95
CA PHE A 257 13.38 1.29 -15.65
C PHE A 257 13.42 1.78 -17.10
N GLU A 258 12.31 1.72 -17.84
CA GLU A 258 12.25 2.25 -19.21
C GLU A 258 12.57 3.75 -19.25
N PHE A 259 12.10 4.53 -18.27
CA PHE A 259 12.46 5.95 -18.12
C PHE A 259 13.97 6.16 -17.97
N LEU A 260 14.61 5.42 -17.04
CA LEU A 260 16.05 5.55 -16.82
C LEU A 260 16.88 5.01 -18.00
N TRP A 261 16.50 3.88 -18.59
CA TRP A 261 17.18 3.29 -19.74
C TRP A 261 17.08 4.17 -20.98
N HIS A 262 15.93 4.79 -21.20
CA HIS A 262 15.73 5.75 -22.28
C HIS A 262 16.69 6.94 -22.12
N LYS A 263 16.70 7.57 -20.93
CA LYS A 263 17.56 8.72 -20.63
C LYS A 263 19.06 8.40 -20.67
N SER A 264 19.45 7.26 -20.11
CA SER A 264 20.85 6.82 -20.10
C SER A 264 21.32 6.22 -21.43
N ARG A 265 20.39 5.84 -22.32
CA ARG A 265 20.64 5.04 -23.53
C ARG A 265 21.31 3.70 -23.25
N ARG A 266 20.97 3.07 -22.13
CA ARG A 266 21.56 1.81 -21.65
C ARG A 266 20.52 0.72 -21.39
N ARG A 267 19.49 0.63 -22.24
CA ARG A 267 18.52 -0.47 -22.16
C ARG A 267 19.21 -1.81 -22.44
N PRO A 268 19.15 -2.80 -21.53
CA PRO A 268 19.75 -4.11 -21.77
C PRO A 268 19.04 -4.84 -22.91
N ALA A 269 19.79 -5.50 -23.80
CA ALA A 269 19.22 -6.24 -24.92
C ALA A 269 18.38 -7.46 -24.49
N TYR A 270 18.73 -8.08 -23.35
CA TYR A 270 18.04 -9.27 -22.85
C TYR A 270 16.57 -9.01 -22.45
N ILE A 271 16.13 -7.76 -22.31
CA ILE A 271 14.77 -7.42 -21.88
C ILE A 271 13.78 -7.43 -23.06
N GLU A 272 14.27 -7.33 -24.30
CA GLU A 272 13.44 -7.25 -25.50
C GLU A 272 12.49 -8.44 -25.69
N PRO A 273 12.88 -9.71 -25.42
CA PRO A 273 11.94 -10.84 -25.46
C PRO A 273 10.80 -10.77 -24.43
N PHE A 274 10.93 -9.94 -23.38
CA PHE A 274 9.95 -9.84 -22.30
C PHE A 274 9.03 -8.64 -22.48
N TRP A 275 9.58 -7.46 -22.79
CA TRP A 275 8.82 -6.21 -22.89
C TRP A 275 8.73 -5.65 -24.32
N GLY A 276 9.25 -6.38 -25.30
CA GLY A 276 9.32 -5.94 -26.68
C GLY A 276 10.34 -4.82 -26.90
N ALA A 277 10.19 -4.18 -28.05
CA ALA A 277 11.04 -3.08 -28.50
C ALA A 277 11.06 -1.91 -27.49
N PRO A 278 12.16 -1.12 -27.46
CA PRO A 278 12.22 0.09 -26.65
C PRO A 278 11.08 1.06 -27.03
N PRO A 279 10.35 1.61 -26.04
CA PRO A 279 9.29 2.57 -26.30
C PRO A 279 9.86 3.89 -26.84
N ASP A 280 9.08 4.58 -27.67
CA ASP A 280 9.38 5.95 -28.09
C ASP A 280 8.97 6.99 -27.03
N ASP A 281 9.37 8.24 -27.23
CA ASP A 281 9.08 9.34 -26.31
C ASP A 281 7.57 9.50 -26.07
N ALA A 282 6.75 9.38 -27.11
CA ALA A 282 5.30 9.54 -27.00
C ALA A 282 4.68 8.46 -26.10
N THR A 283 5.12 7.21 -26.24
CA THR A 283 4.69 6.08 -25.41
C THR A 283 5.14 6.26 -23.97
N LEU A 284 6.37 6.73 -23.74
CA LEU A 284 6.89 7.00 -22.40
C LEU A 284 6.09 8.11 -21.69
N TRP A 285 5.77 9.20 -22.39
CA TRP A 285 4.96 10.29 -21.84
C TRP A 285 3.52 9.88 -21.58
N ALA A 286 2.93 9.06 -22.45
CA ALA A 286 1.59 8.50 -22.22
C ALA A 286 1.58 7.61 -20.96
N ALA A 287 2.54 6.67 -20.85
CA ALA A 287 2.67 5.81 -19.68
C ALA A 287 2.91 6.60 -18.39
N TYR A 288 3.77 7.62 -18.43
CA TYR A 288 3.97 8.51 -17.29
C TYR A 288 2.67 9.22 -16.90
N SER A 289 1.93 9.77 -17.86
CA SER A 289 0.67 10.47 -17.62
C SER A 289 -0.40 9.55 -17.00
N ASP A 290 -0.47 8.29 -17.44
CA ASP A 290 -1.42 7.29 -16.93
C ASP A 290 -1.09 6.85 -15.49
N ILE A 291 0.19 6.86 -15.11
CA ILE A 291 0.67 6.41 -13.79
C ILE A 291 0.71 7.57 -12.78
N GLN A 292 0.70 8.81 -13.26
CA GLN A 292 0.85 9.98 -12.41
C GLN A 292 -0.38 10.22 -11.53
N GLN A 293 -0.12 10.47 -10.24
CA GLN A 293 -1.08 11.02 -9.29
C GLN A 293 -1.53 12.44 -9.72
N PRO A 294 -2.57 13.05 -9.12
CA PRO A 294 -3.01 14.40 -9.48
C PRO A 294 -1.83 15.38 -9.61
N TYR A 295 -1.65 15.91 -10.83
CA TYR A 295 -0.59 16.88 -11.18
C TYR A 295 -1.19 18.28 -11.37
N PRO A 296 -0.54 19.35 -10.88
CA PRO A 296 -1.05 20.72 -11.06
C PRO A 296 -1.03 21.10 -12.55
N GLN A 297 -2.16 21.55 -13.08
CA GLN A 297 -2.34 21.76 -14.52
C GLN A 297 -2.00 23.20 -14.93
N THR A 298 -2.34 24.17 -14.09
CA THR A 298 -2.12 25.59 -14.37
C THR A 298 -0.84 26.12 -13.72
N ASN A 299 -0.29 27.21 -14.26
CA ASN A 299 0.89 27.87 -13.67
C ASN A 299 0.63 28.36 -12.24
N ASP A 300 -0.58 28.80 -11.93
CA ASP A 300 -0.95 29.24 -10.58
C ASP A 300 -1.02 28.07 -9.60
N GLU A 301 -1.55 26.93 -10.03
CA GLU A 301 -1.53 25.69 -9.23
C GLU A 301 -0.11 25.19 -9.01
N LYS A 302 0.74 25.26 -10.04
CA LYS A 302 2.17 24.90 -9.95
C LYS A 302 2.90 25.78 -8.95
N ALA A 303 2.79 27.11 -9.10
CA ALA A 303 3.39 28.06 -8.17
C ALA A 303 2.93 27.83 -6.73
N ARG A 304 1.62 27.61 -6.53
CA ARG A 304 1.04 27.28 -5.23
C ARG A 304 1.59 25.97 -4.66
N ALA A 305 1.69 24.91 -5.48
CA ALA A 305 2.23 23.63 -5.04
C ALA A 305 3.66 23.77 -4.48
N LEU A 306 4.51 24.59 -5.12
CA LEU A 306 5.86 24.87 -4.62
C LEU A 306 5.85 25.66 -3.30
N VAL A 307 5.00 26.67 -3.16
CA VAL A 307 4.86 27.43 -1.89
C VAL A 307 4.42 26.52 -0.74
N VAL A 308 3.45 25.63 -1.01
CA VAL A 308 2.97 24.65 -0.03
C VAL A 308 4.06 23.63 0.31
N ALA A 309 4.88 23.22 -0.67
CA ALA A 309 5.98 22.31 -0.44
C ALA A 309 7.07 22.92 0.44
N ASP A 310 7.45 24.18 0.20
CA ASP A 310 8.40 24.91 1.05
C ASP A 310 7.90 24.99 2.49
N ALA A 311 6.63 25.36 2.67
CA ALA A 311 6.01 25.43 3.98
C ALA A 311 6.02 24.07 4.69
N LYS A 312 5.69 22.99 3.97
CA LYS A 312 5.72 21.60 4.47
C LYS A 312 7.10 21.14 4.91
N ILE A 313 8.11 21.40 4.08
CA ILE A 313 9.51 21.09 4.38
C ILE A 313 9.96 21.86 5.63
N LEU A 314 9.64 23.15 5.72
CA LEU A 314 10.00 23.98 6.87
C LEU A 314 9.40 23.46 8.18
N VAL A 315 8.15 22.98 8.15
CA VAL A 315 7.49 22.39 9.32
C VAL A 315 7.86 20.92 9.57
N GLY A 316 8.76 20.34 8.77
CA GLY A 316 9.18 18.95 8.88
C GLY A 316 8.09 17.92 8.51
N ASN A 317 7.06 18.33 7.76
CA ASN A 317 6.05 17.42 7.24
C ASN A 317 6.38 17.03 5.80
N LEU A 318 6.87 15.81 5.64
CA LEU A 318 7.26 15.27 4.35
C LEU A 318 6.22 14.28 3.78
N ASN A 319 5.07 14.08 4.45
CA ASN A 319 3.97 13.26 3.93
C ASN A 319 2.96 14.16 3.20
N PHE A 320 2.89 14.00 1.89
CA PHE A 320 2.14 14.89 1.02
C PHE A 320 0.90 14.19 0.45
N HIS A 321 -0.28 14.50 0.98
CA HIS A 321 -1.53 13.92 0.48
C HIS A 321 -2.13 14.58 -0.78
N THR A 322 -1.57 15.71 -1.27
CA THR A 322 -2.11 16.43 -2.44
C THR A 322 -1.13 16.44 -3.62
N TYR A 323 0.12 16.86 -3.38
CA TYR A 323 1.23 16.79 -4.34
C TYR A 323 2.47 16.33 -3.60
N ASN A 324 2.99 15.14 -3.87
CA ASN A 324 4.21 14.66 -3.22
C ASN A 324 5.45 15.49 -3.58
N VAL A 325 6.48 15.40 -2.75
CA VAL A 325 7.73 16.15 -2.96
C VAL A 325 8.36 15.83 -4.32
N ASN A 326 8.17 14.63 -4.84
CA ASN A 326 8.61 14.24 -6.18
C ASN A 326 7.88 15.06 -7.25
N ILE A 327 6.55 15.17 -7.18
CA ILE A 327 5.75 16.04 -8.06
C ILE A 327 6.21 17.50 -7.93
N CYS A 328 6.50 17.97 -6.72
CA CYS A 328 6.99 19.34 -6.54
C CYS A 328 8.37 19.57 -7.19
N ALA A 329 9.25 18.55 -7.17
CA ALA A 329 10.52 18.59 -7.89
C ALA A 329 10.32 18.61 -9.41
N GLU A 330 9.38 17.84 -9.93
CA GLU A 330 8.99 17.86 -11.35
C GLU A 330 8.46 19.23 -11.78
N VAL A 331 7.53 19.79 -11.00
CA VAL A 331 6.97 21.12 -11.25
C VAL A 331 8.06 22.20 -11.20
N ALA A 332 8.98 22.13 -10.24
CA ALA A 332 10.10 23.04 -10.17
C ALA A 332 11.00 22.94 -11.41
N LEU A 333 11.24 21.74 -11.95
CA LEU A 333 11.96 21.57 -13.22
C LEU A 333 11.19 22.20 -14.39
N GLU A 334 9.89 21.95 -14.48
CA GLU A 334 9.03 22.50 -15.53
C GLU A 334 9.02 24.03 -15.52
N MET A 335 9.04 24.64 -14.33
CA MET A 335 9.13 26.09 -14.14
C MET A 335 10.55 26.65 -14.31
N GLY A 336 11.54 25.84 -14.70
CA GLY A 336 12.93 26.26 -14.90
C GLY A 336 13.71 26.51 -13.59
N MET A 337 13.17 26.11 -12.44
CA MET A 337 13.74 26.32 -11.10
C MET A 337 14.63 25.15 -10.68
N LYS A 338 15.71 24.87 -11.44
CA LYS A 338 16.56 23.68 -11.25
C LYS A 338 17.08 23.50 -9.81
N ALA A 339 17.59 24.56 -9.18
CA ALA A 339 18.11 24.47 -7.81
C ALA A 339 17.04 24.06 -6.79
N LYS A 340 15.80 24.51 -6.99
CA LYS A 340 14.65 24.18 -6.13
C LYS A 340 14.20 22.74 -6.34
N ALA A 341 14.16 22.28 -7.59
CA ALA A 341 13.90 20.88 -7.90
C ALA A 341 14.94 19.94 -7.26
N GLU A 342 16.21 20.34 -7.28
CA GLU A 342 17.31 19.60 -6.65
C GLU A 342 17.16 19.55 -5.13
N ASP A 343 16.74 20.65 -4.49
CA ASP A 343 16.47 20.68 -3.05
C ASP A 343 15.29 19.79 -2.66
N TYR A 344 14.20 19.80 -3.43
CA TYR A 344 13.07 18.89 -3.21
C TYR A 344 13.45 17.43 -3.41
N PHE A 345 14.21 17.11 -4.45
CA PHE A 345 14.74 15.77 -4.65
C PHE A 345 15.54 15.31 -3.42
N ASP A 346 16.39 16.17 -2.86
CA ASP A 346 17.16 15.83 -1.65
C ASP A 346 16.26 15.56 -0.44
N HIS A 347 15.19 16.33 -0.27
CA HIS A 347 14.20 16.10 0.77
C HIS A 347 13.48 14.76 0.58
N SER A 348 13.14 14.37 -0.66
CA SER A 348 12.58 13.04 -0.95
C SER A 348 13.53 11.92 -0.52
N ILE A 349 14.83 12.04 -0.79
CA ILE A 349 15.81 11.00 -0.41
C ILE A 349 15.98 10.94 1.11
N ARG A 350 16.01 12.07 1.81
CA ARG A 350 16.08 12.08 3.28
C ARG A 350 14.83 11.48 3.92
N LEU A 351 13.65 11.70 3.33
CA LEU A 351 12.41 11.05 3.75
C LEU A 351 12.51 9.53 3.61
N LEU A 352 12.96 9.06 2.43
CA LEU A 352 13.17 7.63 2.18
C LEU A 352 14.06 7.00 3.25
N GLN A 353 15.17 7.65 3.63
CA GLN A 353 16.03 7.15 4.70
C GLN A 353 15.34 7.15 6.07
N ALA A 354 14.62 8.22 6.41
CA ALA A 354 13.94 8.35 7.70
C ALA A 354 12.85 7.28 7.89
N GLU A 355 12.16 6.89 6.81
CA GLU A 355 11.12 5.85 6.84
C GLU A 355 11.67 4.42 6.69
N GLY A 356 13.00 4.25 6.71
CA GLY A 356 13.62 2.92 6.62
C GLY A 356 13.73 2.37 5.20
N ASN A 357 13.73 3.23 4.19
CA ASN A 357 13.79 2.93 2.75
C ASN A 357 12.64 2.05 2.24
N PRO A 358 11.36 2.44 2.46
CA PRO A 358 10.24 1.67 1.96
C PRO A 358 10.24 1.66 0.43
N VAL A 359 10.10 0.48 -0.16
CA VAL A 359 10.20 0.33 -1.62
C VAL A 359 9.07 1.04 -2.37
N SER A 360 7.89 1.14 -1.76
CA SER A 360 6.76 1.90 -2.33
C SER A 360 7.16 3.35 -2.67
N LEU A 361 7.88 4.02 -1.78
CA LEU A 361 8.33 5.39 -2.01
C LEU A 361 9.47 5.48 -3.03
N TRP A 362 10.38 4.50 -3.08
CA TRP A 362 11.39 4.40 -4.15
C TRP A 362 10.73 4.21 -5.52
N THR A 363 9.66 3.40 -5.56
CA THR A 363 8.87 3.15 -6.76
C THR A 363 8.16 4.42 -7.23
N GLU A 364 7.60 5.21 -6.31
CA GLU A 364 7.03 6.53 -6.65
C GLU A 364 8.07 7.47 -7.25
N LEU A 365 9.27 7.54 -6.66
CA LEU A 365 10.36 8.35 -7.19
C LEU A 365 10.78 7.90 -8.59
N MET A 366 10.93 6.58 -8.78
CA MET A 366 11.38 5.98 -10.03
C MET A 366 10.37 6.08 -11.17
N ARG A 367 9.07 6.24 -10.87
CA ARG A 367 8.02 6.51 -11.85
C ARG A 367 8.08 7.94 -12.41
N SER A 368 8.93 8.80 -11.86
CA SER A 368 9.07 10.18 -12.34
C SER A 368 10.01 10.27 -13.55
N PHE A 369 9.43 10.32 -14.76
CA PHE A 369 10.22 10.50 -15.97
C PHE A 369 11.02 11.83 -15.98
N PRO A 370 10.48 12.98 -15.53
CA PRO A 370 11.26 14.23 -15.48
C PRO A 370 12.45 14.19 -14.52
N LEU A 371 12.39 13.38 -13.44
CA LEU A 371 13.46 13.28 -12.44
C LEU A 371 14.54 12.25 -12.80
N ALA A 372 14.38 11.49 -13.90
CA ALA A 372 15.32 10.46 -14.33
C ALA A 372 16.77 10.98 -14.45
N ASP A 373 16.98 12.19 -14.96
CA ASP A 373 18.32 12.80 -15.07
C ASP A 373 18.95 13.09 -13.68
N MET A 374 18.13 13.43 -12.67
CA MET A 374 18.62 13.61 -11.30
C MET A 374 19.01 12.27 -10.66
N ILE A 375 18.22 11.23 -10.86
CA ILE A 375 18.50 9.86 -10.41
C ILE A 375 19.83 9.38 -11.01
N LEU A 376 19.98 9.48 -12.34
CA LEU A 376 21.18 9.05 -13.06
C LEU A 376 22.44 9.85 -12.69
N SER A 377 22.30 11.08 -12.18
CA SER A 377 23.44 11.87 -11.69
C SER A 377 24.08 11.27 -10.43
N GLY A 378 23.42 10.29 -9.79
CA GLY A 378 23.84 9.70 -8.53
C GLY A 378 23.71 10.69 -7.37
N ARG A 379 22.72 11.59 -7.42
CA ARG A 379 22.44 12.53 -6.33
C ARG A 379 21.94 11.79 -5.09
N ALA A 380 21.05 10.82 -5.28
CA ALA A 380 20.52 9.98 -4.21
C ALA A 380 21.64 9.25 -3.44
N ARG A 381 22.57 8.57 -4.12
CA ARG A 381 23.71 7.91 -3.43
C ARG A 381 24.63 8.85 -2.64
N LYS A 382 24.75 10.13 -3.00
CA LYS A 382 25.53 11.10 -2.21
C LYS A 382 24.87 11.38 -0.85
N ILE A 383 23.55 11.30 -0.79
CA ILE A 383 22.77 11.50 0.43
C ILE A 383 22.68 10.20 1.22
N THR A 384 22.41 9.07 0.54
CA THR A 384 22.33 7.77 1.20
C THR A 384 23.67 7.27 1.71
N GLY A 385 24.78 7.74 1.11
CA GLY A 385 26.12 7.30 1.43
C GLY A 385 26.47 5.93 0.85
N THR A 386 25.54 5.29 0.12
CA THR A 386 25.78 3.98 -0.51
C THR A 386 26.94 4.08 -1.50
N THR A 387 27.90 3.18 -1.34
CA THR A 387 29.05 3.05 -2.25
C THR A 387 28.75 2.11 -3.41
N PRO A 388 29.46 2.23 -4.55
CA PRO A 388 29.32 1.27 -5.66
C PRO A 388 29.56 -0.18 -5.23
N GLU A 389 30.52 -0.41 -4.34
CA GLU A 389 30.87 -1.74 -3.83
C GLU A 389 29.72 -2.33 -3.00
N GLU A 390 29.09 -1.52 -2.14
CA GLU A 390 27.90 -1.92 -1.38
C GLU A 390 26.71 -2.24 -2.28
N ALA A 391 26.44 -1.40 -3.29
CA ALA A 391 25.37 -1.66 -4.25
C ALA A 391 25.59 -2.99 -5.01
N ILE A 392 26.82 -3.25 -5.47
CA ILE A 392 27.19 -4.50 -6.13
C ILE A 392 27.05 -5.68 -5.16
N GLN A 393 27.46 -5.53 -3.91
CA GLN A 393 27.34 -6.59 -2.91
C GLN A 393 25.87 -6.90 -2.60
N ARG A 394 25.01 -5.87 -2.48
CA ARG A 394 23.56 -6.04 -2.34
C ARG A 394 23.01 -6.85 -3.52
N ALA A 395 23.27 -6.43 -4.76
CA ALA A 395 22.82 -7.15 -5.96
C ALA A 395 23.27 -8.62 -5.99
N LYS A 396 24.54 -8.89 -5.67
CA LYS A 396 25.06 -10.26 -5.58
C LYS A 396 24.32 -11.10 -4.54
N THR A 397 24.02 -10.52 -3.37
CA THR A 397 23.22 -11.21 -2.34
C THR A 397 21.82 -11.52 -2.86
N ILE A 398 21.17 -10.59 -3.57
CA ILE A 398 19.84 -10.84 -4.16
C ILE A 398 19.88 -12.01 -5.15
N VAL A 399 20.84 -12.01 -6.07
CA VAL A 399 21.00 -13.07 -7.06
C VAL A 399 21.23 -14.42 -6.40
N GLN A 400 22.06 -14.48 -5.35
CA GLN A 400 22.27 -15.73 -4.59
C GLN A 400 20.99 -16.22 -3.91
N GLU A 401 20.18 -15.34 -3.35
CA GLU A 401 18.91 -15.70 -2.71
C GLU A 401 17.88 -16.17 -3.74
N ILE A 402 17.83 -15.57 -4.94
CA ILE A 402 17.03 -16.06 -6.08
C ILE A 402 17.40 -17.51 -6.42
N GLU A 403 18.69 -17.80 -6.58
CA GLU A 403 19.19 -19.14 -6.94
C GLU A 403 18.88 -20.18 -5.86
N GLN A 404 19.08 -19.81 -4.59
CA GLN A 404 18.78 -20.66 -3.45
C GLN A 404 17.29 -20.95 -3.33
N TRP A 405 16.44 -19.91 -3.45
CA TRP A 405 14.99 -20.07 -3.43
C TRP A 405 14.54 -20.98 -4.57
N ARG A 406 15.05 -20.81 -5.79
CA ARG A 406 14.72 -21.65 -6.94
C ARG A 406 15.00 -23.13 -6.66
N SER A 407 16.19 -23.40 -6.14
CA SER A 407 16.64 -24.76 -5.82
C SER A 407 15.79 -25.38 -4.71
N ALA A 408 15.44 -24.59 -3.68
CA ALA A 408 14.58 -25.03 -2.59
C ALA A 408 13.13 -25.23 -3.04
N HIS A 409 12.60 -24.33 -3.87
CA HIS A 409 11.26 -24.41 -4.44
C HIS A 409 11.12 -25.64 -5.36
N ALA A 410 12.07 -25.87 -6.26
CA ALA A 410 12.08 -27.07 -7.10
C ALA A 410 12.07 -28.36 -6.27
N LYS A 411 12.85 -28.42 -5.18
CA LYS A 411 12.82 -29.55 -4.23
C LYS A 411 11.47 -29.69 -3.53
N ARG A 412 10.86 -28.59 -3.08
CA ARG A 412 9.53 -28.59 -2.46
C ARG A 412 8.46 -29.08 -3.45
N VAL A 413 8.48 -28.59 -4.68
CA VAL A 413 7.56 -29.02 -5.75
C VAL A 413 7.75 -30.48 -6.11
N ALA A 414 9.00 -30.94 -6.25
CA ALA A 414 9.30 -32.36 -6.51
C ALA A 414 8.83 -33.26 -5.35
N ALA A 415 9.16 -32.91 -4.11
CA ALA A 415 8.69 -33.64 -2.92
C ALA A 415 7.16 -33.64 -2.81
N ALA A 416 6.52 -32.52 -3.16
CA ALA A 416 5.07 -32.41 -3.18
C ALA A 416 4.46 -33.32 -4.25
N ARG A 417 5.05 -33.37 -5.45
CA ARG A 417 4.66 -34.27 -6.53
C ARG A 417 4.84 -35.74 -6.13
N ASP A 418 5.98 -36.08 -5.54
CA ASP A 418 6.29 -37.44 -5.07
C ASP A 418 5.31 -37.89 -3.98
N ARG A 419 5.01 -37.01 -3.01
CA ARG A 419 4.01 -37.26 -1.96
C ARG A 419 2.62 -37.46 -2.57
N ARG A 420 2.21 -36.63 -3.53
CA ARG A 420 0.92 -36.78 -4.24
C ARG A 420 0.86 -38.08 -5.03
N ALA A 421 1.93 -38.45 -5.73
CA ALA A 421 2.00 -39.72 -6.46
C ALA A 421 1.91 -40.92 -5.50
N HIS A 422 2.59 -40.86 -4.35
CA HIS A 422 2.49 -41.87 -3.31
C HIS A 422 1.06 -41.98 -2.76
N LEU A 423 0.43 -40.86 -2.42
CA LEU A 423 -0.95 -40.82 -1.92
C LEU A 423 -1.96 -41.36 -2.95
N ARG A 424 -1.80 -41.03 -4.24
CA ARG A 424 -2.65 -41.54 -5.32
C ARG A 424 -2.52 -43.06 -5.50
N ALA A 425 -1.34 -43.61 -5.24
CA ALA A 425 -1.07 -45.05 -5.34
C ALA A 425 -1.58 -45.87 -4.13
N LEU A 426 -1.94 -45.22 -3.01
CA LEU A 426 -2.57 -45.91 -1.88
C LEU A 426 -3.91 -46.52 -2.30
N PRO A 427 -4.36 -47.63 -1.67
CA PRO A 427 -5.74 -48.07 -1.75
C PRO A 427 -6.71 -46.92 -1.44
N LEU A 428 -7.87 -46.88 -2.10
CA LEU A 428 -8.78 -45.73 -1.98
C LEU A 428 -9.23 -45.52 -0.53
N GLU A 429 -9.52 -46.60 0.20
CA GLU A 429 -9.89 -46.51 1.62
C GLU A 429 -8.82 -45.84 2.46
N ASP A 430 -7.54 -46.17 2.23
CA ASP A 430 -6.40 -45.57 2.92
C ASP A 430 -6.22 -44.09 2.56
N LEU A 431 -6.39 -43.75 1.28
CA LEU A 431 -6.37 -42.36 0.82
C LEU A 431 -7.49 -41.54 1.50
N LEU A 432 -8.71 -42.06 1.54
CA LEU A 432 -9.82 -41.42 2.23
C LEU A 432 -9.58 -41.37 3.76
N ASN A 433 -8.83 -42.32 4.34
CA ASN A 433 -8.51 -42.31 5.77
C ASN A 433 -7.57 -41.13 6.11
N GLN A 434 -6.67 -40.77 5.19
CA GLN A 434 -5.86 -39.56 5.32
C GLN A 434 -6.72 -38.28 5.33
N ILE A 435 -7.81 -38.23 4.55
CA ILE A 435 -8.70 -37.06 4.46
C ILE A 435 -9.64 -36.95 5.67
N GLY A 436 -10.17 -38.06 6.16
CA GLY A 436 -11.04 -38.12 7.34
C GLY A 436 -12.13 -39.17 7.21
N LYS A 437 -12.23 -40.06 8.20
CA LYS A 437 -13.20 -41.16 8.18
C LYS A 437 -14.59 -40.71 8.60
N ASP A 438 -14.65 -39.78 9.54
CA ASP A 438 -15.84 -39.16 10.12
C ASP A 438 -16.61 -38.26 9.16
N LEU A 439 -15.98 -37.86 8.05
CA LEU A 439 -16.54 -36.95 7.05
C LEU A 439 -17.21 -37.69 5.87
N ARG A 440 -17.20 -39.03 5.90
CA ARG A 440 -17.77 -39.86 4.84
C ARG A 440 -19.26 -40.04 5.03
N LYS A 441 -19.99 -40.01 3.92
CA LYS A 441 -21.39 -40.42 3.86
C LYS A 441 -21.48 -41.93 3.61
N ASP A 442 -22.63 -42.52 3.89
CA ASP A 442 -22.86 -43.93 3.59
C ASP A 442 -22.59 -44.21 2.10
N PRO A 443 -21.97 -45.36 1.75
CA PRO A 443 -21.69 -45.70 0.35
C PRO A 443 -22.93 -45.73 -0.54
N ALA A 444 -22.77 -45.37 -1.81
CA ALA A 444 -23.82 -45.50 -2.81
C ALA A 444 -24.00 -46.97 -3.20
N SER A 445 -25.23 -47.37 -3.51
CA SER A 445 -25.46 -48.68 -4.12
C SER A 445 -25.09 -48.65 -5.61
N GLN A 446 -24.69 -49.79 -6.17
CA GLN A 446 -24.44 -49.93 -7.60
C GLN A 446 -25.68 -49.51 -8.44
N SER A 447 -26.88 -49.79 -7.94
CA SER A 447 -28.14 -49.40 -8.59
C SER A 447 -28.35 -47.89 -8.62
N ASP A 448 -27.93 -47.15 -7.58
CA ASP A 448 -28.07 -45.70 -7.54
C ASP A 448 -27.11 -45.04 -8.54
N ILE A 449 -25.91 -45.61 -8.68
CA ILE A 449 -24.91 -45.16 -9.66
C ILE A 449 -25.44 -45.40 -11.08
N GLU A 450 -25.94 -46.60 -11.38
CA GLU A 450 -26.52 -46.93 -12.69
C GLU A 450 -27.71 -46.03 -13.03
N ALA A 451 -28.60 -45.76 -12.07
CA ALA A 451 -29.72 -44.85 -12.24
C ALA A 451 -29.26 -43.40 -12.51
N ALA A 452 -28.20 -42.94 -11.86
CA ALA A 452 -27.63 -41.62 -12.10
C ALA A 452 -26.94 -41.53 -13.47
N GLU A 453 -26.20 -42.56 -13.88
CA GLU A 453 -25.58 -42.66 -15.20
C GLU A 453 -26.63 -42.65 -16.33
N GLU A 454 -27.72 -43.42 -16.18
CA GLU A 454 -28.85 -43.41 -17.10
C GLU A 454 -29.50 -42.02 -17.17
N ARG A 455 -29.76 -41.40 -16.02
CA ARG A 455 -30.36 -40.06 -15.90
C ARG A 455 -29.49 -38.98 -16.55
N LEU A 456 -28.18 -39.03 -16.32
CA LEU A 456 -27.20 -38.06 -16.82
C LEU A 456 -26.75 -38.36 -18.27
N LYS A 457 -27.11 -39.55 -18.80
CA LYS A 457 -26.74 -40.08 -20.12
C LYS A 457 -25.23 -40.13 -20.35
N ILE A 458 -24.50 -40.57 -19.33
CA ILE A 458 -23.04 -40.72 -19.33
C ILE A 458 -22.63 -41.95 -18.53
N THR A 459 -21.39 -42.38 -18.72
CA THR A 459 -20.69 -43.23 -17.74
C THR A 459 -19.78 -42.34 -16.90
N LEU A 460 -19.93 -42.39 -15.58
CA LEU A 460 -19.10 -41.63 -14.65
C LEU A 460 -17.63 -42.10 -14.75
N PRO A 461 -16.66 -41.21 -14.47
CA PRO A 461 -15.26 -41.59 -14.45
C PRO A 461 -15.01 -42.70 -13.41
N ALA A 462 -14.23 -43.71 -13.79
CA ALA A 462 -14.02 -44.90 -12.95
C ALA A 462 -13.53 -44.56 -11.53
N SER A 463 -12.64 -43.58 -11.38
CA SER A 463 -12.15 -43.13 -10.06
C SER A 463 -13.23 -42.45 -9.21
N TYR A 464 -14.23 -41.83 -9.84
CA TYR A 464 -15.36 -41.24 -9.13
C TYR A 464 -16.40 -42.30 -8.76
N THR A 465 -16.67 -43.25 -9.65
CA THR A 465 -17.51 -44.42 -9.34
C THR A 465 -16.93 -45.24 -8.19
N GLU A 466 -15.62 -45.49 -8.19
CA GLU A 466 -14.91 -46.16 -7.08
C GLU A 466 -15.11 -45.39 -5.77
N PHE A 467 -14.99 -44.05 -5.79
CA PHE A 467 -15.27 -43.20 -4.64
C PHE A 467 -16.70 -43.35 -4.12
N LEU A 468 -17.70 -43.30 -5.00
CA LEU A 468 -19.11 -43.40 -4.59
C LEU A 468 -19.44 -44.73 -3.93
N LEU A 469 -18.78 -45.82 -4.33
CA LEU A 469 -18.89 -47.15 -3.70
C LEU A 469 -18.25 -47.22 -2.30
N PHE A 470 -17.44 -46.22 -1.90
CA PHE A 470 -16.88 -46.09 -0.55
C PHE A 470 -17.53 -44.97 0.26
N SER A 471 -18.04 -43.92 -0.39
CA SER A 471 -18.64 -42.74 0.25
C SER A 471 -19.53 -42.00 -0.75
N ASN A 472 -20.85 -41.94 -0.51
CA ASN A 472 -21.79 -41.25 -1.39
C ASN A 472 -21.78 -39.72 -1.18
N GLY A 473 -20.62 -39.11 -1.42
CA GLY A 473 -20.33 -37.72 -1.07
C GLY A 473 -19.55 -37.59 0.24
N MET A 474 -19.25 -36.35 0.63
CA MET A 474 -18.46 -35.99 1.81
C MET A 474 -18.92 -34.63 2.34
N ASP A 475 -18.68 -34.37 3.61
CA ASP A 475 -18.94 -33.06 4.21
C ASP A 475 -17.79 -32.07 3.98
N PHE A 476 -18.10 -30.77 4.06
CA PHE A 476 -17.14 -29.69 3.92
C PHE A 476 -16.01 -29.79 4.97
N ILE A 477 -14.77 -29.53 4.55
CA ILE A 477 -13.60 -29.53 5.45
C ILE A 477 -12.97 -28.13 5.50
N PRO A 478 -13.35 -27.28 6.48
CA PRO A 478 -12.88 -25.90 6.56
C PRO A 478 -11.36 -25.79 6.70
N SER A 479 -10.69 -26.73 7.37
CA SER A 479 -9.27 -26.62 7.67
C SER A 479 -8.35 -26.73 6.44
N ILE A 480 -8.85 -27.31 5.34
CA ILE A 480 -8.07 -27.52 4.12
C ILE A 480 -8.78 -26.98 2.86
N ASN A 481 -9.92 -26.30 3.04
CA ASN A 481 -10.78 -25.80 1.98
C ASN A 481 -11.02 -26.91 0.93
N MET A 482 -11.75 -27.94 1.38
CA MET A 482 -12.31 -28.97 0.52
C MET A 482 -13.83 -28.80 0.53
N PRO A 483 -14.48 -28.52 -0.61
CA PRO A 483 -15.93 -28.40 -0.69
C PRO A 483 -16.60 -29.71 -0.29
N GLY A 484 -17.79 -29.62 0.29
CA GLY A 484 -18.67 -30.76 0.47
C GLY A 484 -18.99 -31.39 -0.89
N LEU A 485 -19.03 -32.71 -0.96
CA LEU A 485 -19.35 -33.45 -2.19
C LEU A 485 -20.80 -33.90 -2.19
N ARG A 486 -21.46 -33.77 -3.35
CA ARG A 486 -22.84 -34.21 -3.58
C ARG A 486 -22.94 -35.73 -3.53
N SER A 487 -24.10 -36.22 -3.14
CA SER A 487 -24.47 -37.61 -3.35
C SER A 487 -24.72 -37.88 -4.84
N VAL A 488 -24.61 -39.15 -5.25
CA VAL A 488 -24.82 -39.59 -6.64
C VAL A 488 -26.21 -39.21 -7.18
N THR A 489 -27.20 -39.16 -6.31
CA THR A 489 -28.58 -38.76 -6.64
C THR A 489 -28.73 -37.25 -6.88
N GLU A 490 -27.84 -36.43 -6.33
CA GLU A 490 -27.84 -34.96 -6.44
C GLU A 490 -26.99 -34.44 -7.60
N LEU A 491 -26.23 -35.31 -8.27
CA LEU A 491 -25.42 -34.93 -9.43
C LEU A 491 -26.31 -34.37 -10.54
N LYS A 492 -25.95 -33.21 -11.08
CA LYS A 492 -26.67 -32.59 -12.20
C LYS A 492 -25.69 -31.87 -13.13
N TRP A 493 -26.10 -31.79 -14.39
CA TRP A 493 -25.46 -30.91 -15.36
C TRP A 493 -25.82 -29.47 -15.05
N GLU A 494 -24.83 -28.60 -15.10
CA GLU A 494 -24.99 -27.15 -14.98
C GLU A 494 -24.27 -26.51 -16.16
N SER A 495 -24.85 -25.48 -16.77
CA SER A 495 -24.17 -24.74 -17.83
C SER A 495 -23.21 -23.73 -17.21
N ALA A 496 -22.05 -23.49 -17.82
CA ALA A 496 -21.16 -22.44 -17.35
C ALA A 496 -21.83 -21.06 -17.45
N GLU A 497 -22.72 -20.83 -18.42
CA GLU A 497 -23.49 -19.60 -18.55
C GLU A 497 -24.38 -19.34 -17.32
N ASP A 498 -25.12 -20.36 -16.85
CA ASP A 498 -25.96 -20.25 -15.65
C ASP A 498 -25.14 -19.99 -14.38
N LEU A 499 -23.87 -20.41 -14.39
CA LEU A 499 -22.92 -20.20 -13.30
C LEU A 499 -22.16 -18.86 -13.43
N GLY A 500 -22.30 -18.12 -14.56
CA GLY A 500 -21.52 -16.92 -14.85
C GLY A 500 -20.03 -17.19 -15.15
N LEU A 501 -19.73 -18.38 -15.65
CA LEU A 501 -18.38 -18.91 -15.89
C LEU A 501 -18.11 -19.23 -17.36
N ASP A 502 -19.01 -18.83 -18.26
CA ASP A 502 -18.93 -19.07 -19.70
C ASP A 502 -17.72 -18.41 -20.36
N GLU A 503 -17.09 -17.43 -19.70
CA GLU A 503 -15.84 -16.80 -20.15
C GLU A 503 -14.57 -17.51 -19.67
N LEU A 504 -14.68 -18.51 -18.78
CA LEU A 504 -13.50 -19.20 -18.26
C LEU A 504 -12.87 -20.13 -19.31
N PRO A 505 -11.53 -20.06 -19.54
CA PRO A 505 -10.86 -20.94 -20.49
C PRO A 505 -10.65 -22.35 -19.91
N VAL A 506 -10.78 -23.36 -20.77
CA VAL A 506 -10.41 -24.74 -20.45
C VAL A 506 -8.92 -24.94 -20.79
N ASP A 507 -8.03 -24.46 -19.93
CA ASP A 507 -6.57 -24.53 -20.14
C ASP A 507 -5.92 -25.86 -19.68
N LEU A 508 -6.67 -26.72 -19.00
CA LEU A 508 -6.24 -28.03 -18.50
C LEU A 508 -5.00 -27.97 -17.57
N GLY A 509 -4.70 -26.81 -16.98
CA GLY A 509 -3.51 -26.56 -16.17
C GLY A 509 -2.23 -26.51 -16.99
N LEU A 510 -2.34 -26.32 -18.30
CA LEU A 510 -1.22 -26.13 -19.21
C LEU A 510 -0.96 -24.63 -19.39
N ALA A 511 0.30 -24.27 -19.64
CA ALA A 511 0.62 -22.89 -19.99
C ALA A 511 -0.13 -22.49 -21.27
N THR A 512 -1.03 -21.52 -21.16
CA THR A 512 -1.69 -20.92 -22.30
C THR A 512 -0.66 -20.16 -23.15
N PRO A 513 -0.68 -20.30 -24.49
CA PRO A 513 0.15 -19.47 -25.38
C PRO A 513 -0.05 -17.98 -25.09
N SER A 514 0.99 -17.17 -25.29
CA SER A 514 0.89 -15.72 -25.08
C SER A 514 -0.17 -15.08 -25.97
N LEU A 515 -0.76 -13.97 -25.52
CA LEU A 515 -1.71 -13.13 -26.27
C LEU A 515 -1.24 -12.73 -27.69
N GLU A 516 0.06 -12.75 -27.99
CA GLU A 516 0.59 -12.51 -29.34
C GLU A 516 0.29 -13.67 -30.32
N ASP A 517 0.08 -14.89 -29.83
CA ASP A 517 -0.48 -16.03 -30.58
C ASP A 517 -2.02 -15.96 -30.71
N SER A 518 -2.55 -14.73 -30.78
CA SER A 518 -3.96 -14.28 -30.86
C SER A 518 -4.89 -14.99 -31.87
N ALA A 519 -4.40 -16.00 -32.59
CA ALA A 519 -5.20 -16.86 -33.47
C ALA A 519 -5.68 -18.16 -32.81
N MET A 520 -5.19 -18.54 -31.62
CA MET A 520 -5.65 -19.74 -30.89
C MET A 520 -6.60 -19.35 -29.75
N GLU A 521 -7.91 -19.35 -30.05
CA GLU A 521 -8.94 -19.28 -29.01
C GLU A 521 -8.97 -20.60 -28.22
N VAL A 522 -8.48 -20.57 -26.98
CA VAL A 522 -8.67 -21.68 -26.03
C VAL A 522 -10.18 -21.87 -25.82
N PRO A 523 -10.72 -23.09 -25.96
CA PRO A 523 -12.14 -23.33 -25.77
C PRO A 523 -12.60 -22.88 -24.39
N LYS A 524 -13.72 -22.16 -24.36
CA LYS A 524 -14.39 -21.73 -23.13
C LYS A 524 -15.10 -22.89 -22.46
N LEU A 525 -15.35 -22.76 -21.16
CA LEU A 525 -16.05 -23.75 -20.36
C LEU A 525 -17.49 -23.90 -20.87
N GLY A 526 -17.88 -25.13 -21.19
CA GLY A 526 -19.23 -25.45 -21.65
C GLY A 526 -20.15 -25.81 -20.50
N ARG A 527 -20.72 -27.01 -20.53
CA ARG A 527 -21.45 -27.57 -19.38
C ARG A 527 -20.50 -28.35 -18.48
N VAL A 528 -20.80 -28.37 -17.19
CA VAL A 528 -20.03 -29.11 -16.20
C VAL A 528 -20.94 -30.05 -15.41
N LEU A 529 -20.40 -31.20 -15.00
CA LEU A 529 -21.08 -32.05 -14.05
C LEU A 529 -20.65 -31.61 -12.65
N MET A 530 -21.56 -30.94 -11.93
CA MET A 530 -21.29 -30.39 -10.61
C MET A 530 -21.26 -31.49 -9.56
N ILE A 531 -20.10 -31.63 -8.89
CA ILE A 531 -19.88 -32.65 -7.85
C ILE A 531 -19.69 -32.05 -6.44
N SER A 532 -19.49 -30.74 -6.31
CA SER A 532 -19.53 -30.03 -5.03
C SER A 532 -20.95 -29.60 -4.63
N GLN A 533 -21.18 -29.37 -3.34
CA GLN A 533 -22.41 -28.78 -2.80
C GLN A 533 -22.46 -27.27 -3.10
N GLU A 534 -23.66 -26.69 -3.25
CA GLU A 534 -23.85 -25.27 -3.65
C GLU A 534 -23.59 -24.27 -2.51
N ALA A 535 -23.48 -24.74 -1.26
CA ALA A 535 -23.34 -23.88 -0.09
C ALA A 535 -21.90 -23.40 0.14
N ASP A 536 -20.95 -23.83 -0.69
CA ASP A 536 -19.53 -23.55 -0.52
C ASP A 536 -19.07 -22.58 -1.62
N ASP A 537 -18.21 -21.62 -1.27
CA ASP A 537 -17.56 -20.67 -2.19
C ASP A 537 -16.50 -21.36 -3.11
N GLU A 538 -16.46 -22.70 -3.11
CA GLU A 538 -15.56 -23.56 -3.87
C GLU A 538 -16.36 -24.54 -4.73
N TYR A 539 -16.13 -24.52 -6.03
CA TYR A 539 -16.85 -25.35 -6.99
C TYR A 539 -15.95 -26.45 -7.53
N LEU A 540 -16.44 -27.70 -7.45
CA LEU A 540 -15.74 -28.86 -7.98
C LEU A 540 -16.58 -29.51 -9.07
N TRP A 541 -15.96 -29.70 -10.24
CA TRP A 541 -16.62 -30.16 -11.45
C TRP A 541 -15.93 -31.36 -12.07
N LEU A 542 -16.71 -32.16 -12.78
CA LEU A 542 -16.23 -33.11 -13.78
C LEU A 542 -16.48 -32.56 -15.19
N LEU A 543 -15.41 -32.41 -15.97
CA LEU A 543 -15.47 -32.00 -17.37
C LEU A 543 -15.51 -33.23 -18.28
N GLU A 544 -16.43 -33.19 -19.23
CA GLU A 544 -16.63 -34.29 -20.18
C GLU A 544 -15.43 -34.45 -21.14
N PRO A 545 -15.16 -35.68 -21.61
CA PRO A 545 -14.01 -35.96 -22.46
C PRO A 545 -13.93 -35.14 -23.75
N SER A 546 -15.08 -34.76 -24.34
CA SER A 546 -15.11 -33.96 -25.57
C SER A 546 -14.60 -32.53 -25.35
N GLN A 547 -14.92 -31.90 -24.22
CA GLN A 547 -14.39 -30.56 -23.89
C GLN A 547 -12.89 -30.62 -23.63
N VAL A 548 -12.43 -31.66 -22.92
CA VAL A 548 -11.00 -31.89 -22.67
C VAL A 548 -10.24 -32.12 -23.98
N GLU A 549 -10.78 -32.92 -24.90
CA GLU A 549 -10.16 -33.18 -26.20
C GLU A 549 -10.12 -31.93 -27.08
N ASN A 550 -11.19 -31.13 -27.08
CA ASN A 550 -11.22 -29.85 -27.79
C ASN A 550 -10.15 -28.89 -27.29
N ALA A 551 -10.03 -28.72 -25.97
CA ALA A 551 -8.99 -27.89 -25.35
C ALA A 551 -7.59 -28.40 -25.68
N TRP A 552 -7.35 -29.70 -25.53
CA TRP A 552 -6.05 -30.32 -25.82
C TRP A 552 -5.61 -30.13 -27.28
N ASN A 553 -6.53 -30.25 -28.23
CA ASN A 553 -6.25 -30.07 -29.65
C ASN A 553 -5.78 -28.66 -30.01
N VAL A 554 -6.23 -27.65 -29.25
CA VAL A 554 -5.81 -26.26 -29.40
C VAL A 554 -4.49 -25.99 -28.69
N LEU A 555 -4.32 -26.50 -27.46
CA LEU A 555 -3.18 -26.18 -26.60
C LEU A 555 -1.83 -26.81 -27.04
N ARG A 556 -1.81 -27.63 -28.11
CA ARG A 556 -0.66 -28.28 -28.80
C ARG A 556 0.68 -28.17 -28.05
N GLN A 557 0.86 -29.02 -27.04
CA GLN A 557 2.19 -29.33 -26.51
C GLN A 557 2.64 -30.71 -27.01
N ASP A 558 3.92 -30.85 -27.35
CA ASP A 558 4.58 -32.13 -27.58
C ASP A 558 4.54 -32.94 -26.28
N GLY A 559 3.49 -33.75 -26.10
CA GLY A 559 3.21 -34.44 -24.85
C GLY A 559 2.15 -35.53 -24.95
N VAL A 560 1.96 -36.25 -23.83
CA VAL A 560 0.98 -37.33 -23.70
C VAL A 560 -0.44 -36.75 -23.81
N LYS A 561 -1.22 -37.21 -24.80
CA LYS A 561 -2.61 -36.76 -25.04
C LYS A 561 -3.43 -36.81 -23.75
N ALA A 562 -3.92 -35.66 -23.26
CA ALA A 562 -4.98 -35.66 -22.27
C ALA A 562 -6.24 -36.23 -22.92
N SER A 563 -6.77 -37.32 -22.36
CA SER A 563 -8.01 -37.93 -22.80
C SER A 563 -8.82 -38.36 -21.58
N GLY A 564 -10.15 -38.39 -21.73
CA GLY A 564 -11.07 -38.75 -20.67
C GLY A 564 -11.54 -37.55 -19.83
N TRP A 565 -12.19 -37.87 -18.72
CA TRP A 565 -12.73 -36.89 -17.78
C TRP A 565 -11.61 -36.12 -17.08
N ARG A 566 -11.88 -34.85 -16.73
CA ARG A 566 -10.98 -34.03 -15.90
C ARG A 566 -11.75 -33.44 -14.73
N VAL A 567 -11.04 -33.21 -13.63
CA VAL A 567 -11.60 -32.50 -12.47
C VAL A 567 -11.07 -31.08 -12.47
N ALA A 568 -11.97 -30.12 -12.28
CA ALA A 568 -11.68 -28.71 -12.13
C ALA A 568 -12.17 -28.22 -10.77
N LEU A 569 -11.31 -27.50 -10.05
CA LEU A 569 -11.62 -26.80 -8.82
C LEU A 569 -11.56 -25.29 -9.09
N TRP A 570 -12.69 -24.63 -8.93
CA TRP A 570 -12.80 -23.18 -9.02
C TRP A 570 -13.08 -22.57 -7.65
N ARG A 571 -12.55 -21.38 -7.42
CA ARG A 571 -12.75 -20.60 -6.21
C ARG A 571 -12.92 -19.16 -6.61
N ASP A 572 -13.96 -18.50 -6.11
CA ASP A 572 -14.29 -17.15 -6.55
C ASP A 572 -13.21 -16.10 -6.21
N TRP A 573 -12.31 -16.42 -5.28
CA TRP A 573 -11.16 -15.57 -4.91
C TRP A 573 -9.84 -15.96 -5.59
N GLN A 574 -9.82 -16.98 -6.45
CA GLN A 574 -8.62 -17.36 -7.20
C GLN A 574 -8.82 -17.10 -8.69
N VAL A 575 -7.80 -16.52 -9.33
CA VAL A 575 -7.84 -16.20 -10.77
C VAL A 575 -7.73 -17.46 -11.64
N ASN A 576 -7.14 -18.54 -11.11
CA ASN A 576 -6.82 -19.74 -11.87
C ASN A 576 -7.65 -20.95 -11.42
N ILE A 577 -8.08 -21.77 -12.39
CA ILE A 577 -8.73 -23.06 -12.13
C ILE A 577 -7.66 -24.09 -11.70
N GLY A 578 -7.94 -24.83 -10.63
CA GLY A 578 -7.16 -25.99 -10.23
C GLY A 578 -7.53 -27.22 -11.04
N TRP A 579 -6.61 -27.76 -11.83
CA TRP A 579 -6.85 -28.93 -12.68
C TRP A 579 -6.22 -30.22 -12.13
N TYR A 580 -6.96 -31.32 -12.25
CA TYR A 580 -6.53 -32.65 -11.83
C TYR A 580 -6.77 -33.68 -12.92
N GLU A 581 -5.94 -34.72 -12.97
CA GLU A 581 -6.04 -35.77 -13.99
C GLU A 581 -7.33 -36.56 -13.90
N ASP A 582 -7.75 -36.87 -12.68
CA ASP A 582 -8.98 -37.58 -12.37
C ASP A 582 -9.40 -37.27 -10.93
N PHE A 583 -10.49 -37.87 -10.49
CA PHE A 583 -11.00 -37.66 -9.13
C PHE A 583 -10.06 -38.18 -8.03
N ARG A 584 -9.31 -39.24 -8.31
CA ARG A 584 -8.35 -39.81 -7.35
C ARG A 584 -7.16 -38.87 -7.16
N ASP A 585 -6.71 -38.24 -8.23
CA ASP A 585 -5.65 -37.24 -8.22
C ASP A 585 -6.06 -35.98 -7.44
N TYR A 586 -7.33 -35.57 -7.54
CA TYR A 586 -7.92 -34.55 -6.68
C TYR A 586 -7.89 -34.96 -5.20
N LEU A 587 -8.38 -36.16 -4.85
CA LEU A 587 -8.36 -36.66 -3.47
C LEU A 587 -6.92 -36.74 -2.90
N ALA A 588 -5.94 -37.15 -3.70
CA ALA A 588 -4.53 -37.17 -3.30
C ALA A 588 -4.01 -35.77 -2.98
N SER A 589 -4.40 -34.75 -3.75
CA SER A 589 -4.06 -33.35 -3.47
C SER A 589 -4.74 -32.81 -2.20
N VAL A 590 -5.96 -33.24 -1.90
CA VAL A 590 -6.65 -32.90 -0.64
C VAL A 590 -5.90 -33.53 0.54
N ALA A 591 -5.63 -34.84 0.48
CA ALA A 591 -4.94 -35.57 1.55
C ALA A 591 -3.54 -35.01 1.85
N GLN A 592 -2.88 -34.43 0.86
CA GLN A 592 -1.58 -33.78 1.03
C GLN A 592 -1.63 -32.47 1.82
N ARG A 593 -2.75 -31.73 1.72
CA ARG A 593 -2.97 -30.44 2.41
C ARG A 593 -3.33 -30.61 3.88
N ARG A 594 -3.76 -31.81 4.27
CA ARG A 594 -3.98 -32.21 5.66
C ARG A 594 -2.64 -32.64 6.30
#